data_AF-A0A3B0FIC6-F1
#
_entry.id   AF-A0A3B0FIC6-F1
#
_cell.length_a   1.000
_cell.length_b   1.000
_cell.length_c   1.000
_cell.angle_alpha   90.00
_cell.angle_beta   90.00
_cell.angle_gamma   90.00
#
_symmetry.space_group_name_H-M   'P 1'
#
loop_
_entity.id
_entity.type
_entity.pdbx_description
1 polymer ?
#
loop_
_entity_poly.entity_id
_entity_poly.type
_entity_poly.pdbx_seq_one_letter_code
_entity_poly.pdbx_strand_id
1 'polypeptide(L)'
;MPQPPYTDPGNAGLSVLPHPATEPLKREAVREEALRQSPGIPILMLRRAPVKVRSSTGHAIAYTVTHVLVEREDDDGYHVRWEAAWMVRRLPDSPPGAGQGA
;
A
#
# COMPACT_ATOMS: atom_id res chain seq x y z
N MET A 1 -56.74 1.13 29.86
CA MET A 1 -55.40 0.49 29.77
C MET A 1 -54.65 1.11 28.60
N PRO A 2 -53.44 1.66 28.79
CA PRO A 2 -52.64 2.22 27.69
C PRO A 2 -52.00 1.10 26.86
N GLN A 3 -51.95 1.29 25.54
CA GLN A 3 -51.41 0.33 24.57
C GLN A 3 -49.87 0.40 24.55
N PRO A 4 -49.15 -0.72 24.36
CA PRO A 4 -47.68 -0.70 24.28
C PRO A 4 -47.19 -0.02 22.99
N PRO A 5 -46.01 0.61 23.00
CA PRO A 5 -45.47 1.24 21.80
C PRO A 5 -45.13 0.17 20.76
N TYR A 6 -45.65 0.37 19.55
CA TYR A 6 -45.29 -0.39 18.36
C TYR A 6 -43.77 -0.26 18.13
N THR A 7 -43.04 -1.35 18.31
CA THR A 7 -41.61 -1.40 17.98
C THR A 7 -41.50 -1.77 16.52
N ASP A 8 -41.09 -0.82 15.69
CA ASP A 8 -40.70 -1.04 14.30
C ASP A 8 -39.40 -1.87 14.26
N PRO A 9 -39.39 -3.09 13.70
CA PRO A 9 -38.16 -3.83 13.44
C PRO A 9 -37.57 -3.41 12.08
N GLY A 10 -37.36 -2.11 11.88
CA GLY A 10 -36.87 -1.54 10.63
C GLY A 10 -35.43 -1.04 10.66
N ASN A 11 -34.67 -1.27 11.74
CA ASN A 11 -33.27 -0.85 11.84
C ASN A 11 -32.31 -2.01 12.15
N ALA A 12 -32.59 -3.18 11.58
CA ALA A 12 -31.66 -4.30 11.56
C ALA A 12 -30.94 -4.30 10.21
N GLY A 13 -29.69 -3.81 10.21
CA GLY A 13 -28.76 -4.04 9.13
C GLY A 13 -28.41 -2.82 8.29
N LEU A 14 -27.90 -1.76 8.92
CA LEU A 14 -26.80 -1.02 8.28
C LEU A 14 -25.60 -1.96 8.23
N SER A 15 -25.63 -2.91 7.28
CA SER A 15 -24.40 -3.47 6.75
C SER A 15 -23.68 -2.32 6.07
N VAL A 16 -22.85 -1.62 6.84
CA VAL A 16 -21.78 -0.78 6.29
C VAL A 16 -20.91 -1.74 5.50
N LEU A 17 -21.21 -1.83 4.21
CA LEU A 17 -20.28 -2.33 3.22
C LEU A 17 -18.98 -1.53 3.43
N PRO A 18 -17.82 -2.17 3.65
CA PRO A 18 -16.56 -1.46 3.55
C PRO A 18 -16.49 -0.95 2.11
N HIS A 19 -16.72 0.34 1.93
CA HIS A 19 -16.66 0.96 0.62
C HIS A 19 -15.21 0.89 0.15
N PRO A 20 -14.95 0.47 -1.10
CA PRO A 20 -13.61 0.46 -1.69
C PRO A 20 -12.99 1.87 -1.82
N ALA A 21 -13.71 2.93 -1.43
CA ALA A 21 -13.24 4.31 -1.43
C ALA A 21 -12.34 4.66 -0.23
N THR A 22 -12.38 3.90 0.87
CA THR A 22 -11.58 4.19 2.07
C THR A 22 -10.15 3.66 1.96
N GLU A 23 -9.97 2.54 1.27
CA GLU A 23 -8.66 1.90 1.08
C GLU A 23 -7.64 2.77 0.31
N PRO A 24 -7.98 3.42 -0.83
CA PRO A 24 -7.07 4.32 -1.52
C PRO A 24 -6.62 5.50 -0.66
N LEU A 25 -7.54 6.09 0.11
CA LEU A 25 -7.25 7.21 1.01
C LEU A 25 -6.31 6.79 2.14
N LYS A 26 -6.48 5.57 2.66
CA LYS A 26 -5.60 5.00 3.69
C LYS A 26 -4.18 4.77 3.16
N ARG A 27 -4.03 4.26 1.93
CA ARG A 27 -2.71 4.05 1.31
C ARG A 27 -1.97 5.37 1.09
N GLU A 28 -2.66 6.39 0.60
CA GLU A 28 -2.04 7.70 0.39
C GLU A 28 -1.61 8.33 1.72
N ALA A 29 -2.46 8.29 2.76
CA ALA A 29 -2.09 8.79 4.08
C ALA A 29 -0.86 8.09 4.67
N VAL A 30 -0.76 6.77 4.53
CA VAL A 30 0.41 5.99 4.96
C VAL A 30 1.66 6.37 4.16
N ARG A 31 1.53 6.56 2.85
CA ARG A 31 2.63 6.97 1.97
C ARG A 31 3.12 8.38 2.32
N GLU A 32 2.21 9.34 2.47
CA GLU A 32 2.54 10.71 2.87
C GLU A 32 3.25 10.74 4.22
N GLU A 33 2.78 9.97 5.19
CA GLU A 33 3.43 9.86 6.49
C GLU A 33 4.84 9.26 6.36
N ALA A 34 5.02 8.21 5.57
CA ALA A 34 6.35 7.63 5.34
C ALA A 34 7.29 8.63 4.65
N LEU A 35 6.79 9.47 3.74
CA LEU A 35 7.58 10.56 3.12
C LEU A 35 8.01 11.61 4.13
N ARG A 36 7.14 11.99 5.08
CA ARG A 36 7.48 12.90 6.19
C ARG A 36 8.59 12.34 7.08
N GLN A 37 8.65 11.03 7.24
CA GLN A 37 9.67 10.32 8.02
C GLN A 37 10.96 10.02 7.25
N SER A 38 11.22 10.73 6.14
CA SER A 38 12.41 10.49 5.34
C SER A 38 13.70 10.61 6.15
N PRO A 39 14.64 9.65 6.02
CA PRO A 39 15.92 9.69 6.74
C PRO A 39 16.90 10.73 6.17
N GLY A 40 16.52 11.46 5.10
CA GLY A 40 17.35 12.50 4.52
C GLY A 40 16.65 13.33 3.46
N ILE A 41 17.34 14.40 3.05
CA ILE A 41 16.94 15.29 1.95
C ILE A 41 18.11 15.42 0.96
N PRO A 42 17.86 15.57 -0.36
CA PRO A 42 16.55 15.62 -1.01
C PRO A 42 15.88 14.25 -1.13
N ILE A 43 14.55 14.26 -1.28
CA ILE A 43 13.75 13.09 -1.66
C ILE A 43 13.48 13.18 -3.16
N LEU A 44 13.79 12.12 -3.89
CA LEU A 44 13.58 12.01 -5.33
C LEU A 44 12.51 10.97 -5.62
N MET A 45 11.44 11.40 -6.27
CA MET A 45 10.32 10.53 -6.61
C MET A 45 10.66 9.62 -7.79
N LEU A 46 10.27 8.36 -7.71
CA LEU A 46 10.48 7.36 -8.75
C LEU A 46 9.16 7.02 -9.44
N ARG A 47 9.26 6.62 -10.71
CA ARG A 47 8.24 5.73 -11.25
C ARG A 47 8.33 4.40 -10.50
N ARG A 48 7.17 3.87 -10.14
CA ARG A 48 7.03 2.59 -9.43
C ARG A 48 7.86 1.52 -10.14
N ALA A 49 8.85 0.95 -9.45
CA ALA A 49 9.78 -0.02 -10.02
C ALA A 49 9.86 -1.29 -9.15
N PRO A 50 9.80 -2.50 -9.73
CA PRO A 50 9.85 -3.73 -8.95
C PRO A 50 11.23 -3.91 -8.31
N VAL A 51 11.23 -4.21 -7.02
CA VAL A 51 12.45 -4.41 -6.23
C VAL A 51 12.32 -5.62 -5.31
N LYS A 52 13.48 -6.17 -4.94
CA LYS A 52 13.63 -7.16 -3.87
C LYS A 52 14.39 -6.52 -2.71
N VAL A 53 13.84 -6.66 -1.51
CA VAL A 53 14.44 -6.24 -0.25
C VAL A 53 14.60 -7.48 0.62
N ARG A 54 15.85 -7.93 0.82
CA ARG A 54 16.15 -9.21 1.48
C ARG A 54 15.36 -10.37 0.84
N SER A 55 14.43 -10.98 1.58
CA SER A 55 13.57 -12.09 1.14
C SER A 55 12.21 -11.64 0.59
N SER A 56 11.86 -10.35 0.69
CA SER A 56 10.55 -9.82 0.27
C SER A 56 10.66 -9.05 -1.06
N THR A 57 9.58 -9.06 -1.85
CA THR A 57 9.43 -8.22 -3.04
C THR A 57 8.51 -7.03 -2.76
N GLY A 58 8.70 -5.94 -3.49
CA GLY A 58 7.89 -4.74 -3.38
C GLY A 58 8.14 -3.80 -4.54
N HIS A 59 7.72 -2.54 -4.38
CA HIS A 59 7.92 -1.50 -5.38
C HIS A 59 8.62 -0.30 -4.77
N ALA A 60 9.75 0.11 -5.39
CA ALA A 60 10.39 1.37 -5.05
C ALA A 60 9.59 2.53 -5.62
N ILE A 61 9.33 3.55 -4.79
CA ILE A 61 8.51 4.72 -5.16
C ILE A 61 9.22 6.06 -4.92
N ALA A 62 10.25 6.11 -4.08
CA ALA A 62 11.10 7.28 -3.89
C ALA A 62 12.49 6.84 -3.40
N TYR A 63 13.48 7.73 -3.46
CA TYR A 63 14.79 7.50 -2.86
C TYR A 63 15.40 8.78 -2.27
N THR A 64 16.27 8.59 -1.30
CA THR A 64 17.29 9.55 -0.84
C THR A 64 18.66 8.99 -1.20
N VAL A 65 19.74 9.72 -0.87
CA VAL A 65 21.11 9.25 -1.08
C VAL A 65 21.37 7.88 -0.42
N THR A 66 20.73 7.59 0.72
CA THR A 66 21.03 6.41 1.54
C THR A 66 19.92 5.38 1.61
N HIS A 67 18.68 5.76 1.30
CA HIS A 67 17.50 4.89 1.46
C HIS A 67 16.57 4.94 0.27
N VAL A 68 15.80 3.87 0.08
CA VAL A 68 14.74 3.76 -0.92
C VAL A 68 13.43 3.53 -0.20
N LEU A 69 12.41 4.29 -0.55
CA LEU A 69 11.05 4.09 -0.05
C LEU A 69 10.40 2.95 -0.83
N VAL A 70 10.06 1.88 -0.12
CA VAL A 70 9.52 0.66 -0.70
C VAL A 70 8.10 0.42 -0.19
N GLU A 71 7.19 0.26 -1.13
CA GLU A 71 5.80 -0.13 -0.95
C GLU A 71 5.67 -1.66 -1.07
N ARG A 72 4.93 -2.28 -0.15
CA ARG A 72 4.60 -3.71 -0.13
C ARG A 72 3.11 -3.88 0.20
N GLU A 73 2.56 -4.97 -0.31
CA GLU A 73 1.22 -5.44 0.02
C GLU A 73 1.36 -6.94 0.29
N ASP A 74 1.08 -7.35 1.52
CA ASP A 74 1.12 -8.72 1.99
C ASP A 74 -0.15 -9.03 2.81
N ASP A 75 -0.23 -10.20 3.44
CA ASP A 75 -1.40 -10.64 4.20
C ASP A 75 -1.72 -9.73 5.40
N ASP A 76 -0.72 -8.98 5.91
CA ASP A 76 -0.89 -8.00 7.00
C ASP A 76 -1.34 -6.62 6.47
N GLY A 77 -1.33 -6.44 5.15
CA GLY A 77 -1.91 -5.31 4.44
C GLY A 77 -0.88 -4.45 3.70
N TYR A 78 -1.23 -3.17 3.56
CA TYR A 78 -0.40 -2.20 2.84
C TYR A 78 0.64 -1.56 3.76
N HIS A 79 1.91 -1.67 3.39
CA HIS A 79 3.03 -1.14 4.16
C HIS A 79 3.99 -0.34 3.26
N VAL A 80 4.47 0.78 3.78
CA VAL A 80 5.47 1.63 3.11
C VAL A 80 6.60 1.90 4.09
N ARG A 81 7.84 1.63 3.68
CA ARG A 81 9.00 1.76 4.57
C ARG A 81 10.26 2.20 3.82
N TRP A 82 11.07 3.02 4.49
CA TRP A 82 12.42 3.32 4.04
C TRP A 82 13.37 2.15 4.33
N GLU A 83 13.99 1.64 3.28
CA GLU A 83 14.96 0.55 3.33
C GLU A 83 16.33 1.11 2.91
N ALA A 84 17.40 0.71 3.59
CA ALA A 84 18.74 1.15 3.22
C ALA A 84 19.06 0.71 1.79
N ALA A 85 19.59 1.61 0.95
CA ALA A 85 19.74 1.39 -0.49
C ALA A 85 20.57 0.13 -0.81
N TRP A 86 21.57 -0.18 0.02
CA TRP A 86 22.40 -1.38 -0.11
C TRP A 86 21.65 -2.71 0.11
N MET A 87 20.45 -2.68 0.72
CA MET A 87 19.58 -3.86 0.88
C MET A 87 18.58 -4.04 -0.27
N VAL A 88 18.45 -3.04 -1.15
CA VAL A 88 17.43 -3.01 -2.21
C VAL A 88 18.06 -3.42 -3.53
N ARG A 89 17.49 -4.44 -4.17
CA ARG A 89 17.92 -4.91 -5.50
C ARG A 89 16.80 -4.68 -6.50
N ARG A 90 17.09 -3.96 -7.58
CA ARG A 90 16.14 -3.82 -8.69
C ARG A 90 15.89 -5.18 -9.34
N LEU A 91 14.63 -5.49 -9.60
CA LEU A 91 14.23 -6.65 -10.40
C LEU A 91 14.11 -6.23 -11.87
N PRO A 92 14.40 -7.13 -12.82
CA PRO A 92 14.14 -6.85 -14.22
C PRO A 92 12.64 -6.58 -14.41
N ASP A 93 12.31 -5.54 -15.17
CA ASP A 93 10.96 -5.36 -15.68
C ASP A 93 10.69 -6.55 -16.60
N SER A 94 9.83 -7.50 -16.18
CA SER A 94 9.54 -8.67 -17.02
C SER A 94 9.01 -8.20 -18.37
N PRO A 95 9.63 -8.56 -19.51
CA PRO A 95 9.08 -8.19 -20.80
C PRO A 95 7.72 -8.89 -20.99
N PRO A 96 6.71 -8.22 -21.58
CA PRO A 96 5.50 -8.88 -22.04
C PRO A 96 5.87 -9.75 -23.25
N GLY A 97 6.10 -11.05 -23.03
CA GLY A 97 6.30 -12.01 -24.12
C GLY A 97 7.55 -12.87 -23.98
N ALA A 98 7.49 -13.87 -23.12
CA ALA A 98 8.35 -15.04 -23.21
C ALA A 98 7.48 -16.30 -23.24
N GLY A 99 7.23 -16.80 -24.46
CA GLY A 99 6.96 -18.22 -24.72
C GLY A 99 5.55 -18.76 -24.48
N GLN A 100 4.64 -18.58 -25.44
CA GLN A 100 3.76 -19.67 -25.86
C GLN A 100 3.97 -19.87 -27.36
N GLY A 101 4.91 -20.75 -27.66
CA GLY A 101 5.22 -21.20 -29.01
C GLY A 101 5.69 -22.63 -28.90
N ALA A 102 4.75 -23.56 -28.95
CA ALA A 102 4.90 -24.95 -29.35
C ALA A 102 3.51 -25.47 -29.74
#